data_AF-H6BDT2-F1
#
_entry.id   AF-H6BDT2-F1
#
_cell.length_a   1.000
_cell.length_b   1.000
_cell.length_c   1.000
_cell.angle_alpha   90.00
_cell.angle_beta   90.00
_cell.angle_gamma   90.00
#
_symmetry.space_group_name_H-M   'P 1'
#
loop_
_entity.id
_entity.type
_entity.pdbx_description
1 polymer ?
#
loop_
_entity_poly.entity_id
_entity_poly.type
_entity_poly.pdbx_seq_one_letter_code
_entity_poly.pdbx_strand_id
1 'polypeptide(L)'
;MGTNEMPVIFPFSASLKKLDLQYTFLTTEDHCQLISKCPNLFVLEVRNLIGDRGLQVVGDTCKKLRRLRIERGDDDPGLEEEQGVSQLGLTAVAVGCRDLE
;
A
#
# COMPACT_ATOMS: atom_id res chain seq x y z
N MET A 1 -10.70 16.94 4.89
CA MET A 1 -10.44 17.05 3.43
C MET A 1 -10.61 15.64 2.85
N GLY A 2 -11.44 15.46 1.82
CA GLY A 2 -11.31 14.32 0.88
C GLY A 2 -12.06 13.00 1.09
N THR A 3 -13.27 12.91 1.66
CA THR A 3 -14.00 11.62 1.77
C THR A 3 -14.54 11.07 0.43
N ASN A 4 -14.29 11.73 -0.71
CA ASN A 4 -14.92 11.43 -2.00
C ASN A 4 -13.95 11.08 -3.14
N GLU A 5 -12.65 10.91 -2.89
CA GLU A 5 -11.68 10.73 -3.99
C GLU A 5 -11.44 9.25 -4.35
N MET A 6 -11.57 8.32 -3.40
CA MET A 6 -11.32 6.88 -3.66
C MET A 6 -12.33 6.17 -4.58
N PRO A 7 -13.65 6.45 -4.52
CA PRO A 7 -14.63 5.76 -5.37
C PRO A 7 -14.37 5.96 -6.87
N VAL A 8 -13.77 7.09 -7.25
CA VAL A 8 -13.46 7.41 -8.65
C VAL A 8 -12.43 6.43 -9.21
N ILE A 9 -11.48 5.96 -8.40
CA ILE A 9 -10.39 5.07 -8.86
C ILE A 9 -10.85 3.62 -9.01
N PHE A 10 -11.85 3.19 -8.24
CA PHE A 10 -12.25 1.79 -8.17
C PHE A 10 -12.61 1.14 -9.51
N PRO A 11 -13.32 1.77 -10.46
CA PRO A 11 -13.67 1.16 -11.74
C PRO A 11 -12.47 0.73 -12.60
N PHE A 12 -11.30 1.35 -12.40
CA PHE A 12 -10.08 1.08 -13.19
C PHE A 12 -8.90 0.61 -12.34
N SER A 13 -9.09 0.39 -11.04
CA SER A 13 -8.10 -0.16 -10.10
C SER A 13 -7.43 -1.45 -10.61
N ALA A 14 -8.21 -2.36 -11.20
CA ALA A 14 -7.70 -3.61 -11.76
C ALA A 14 -6.81 -3.42 -13.02
N SER A 15 -6.82 -2.25 -13.66
CA SER A 15 -5.98 -1.92 -14.80
C SER A 15 -4.70 -1.19 -14.40
N LEU A 16 -4.60 -0.71 -13.16
CA LEU A 16 -3.45 0.05 -12.69
C LEU A 16 -2.19 -0.80 -12.69
N LYS A 17 -1.12 -0.22 -13.24
CA LYS A 17 0.23 -0.81 -13.31
C LYS A 17 1.21 -0.15 -12.35
N LYS A 18 1.01 1.14 -12.09
CA LYS A 18 1.76 1.92 -11.11
C LYS A 18 0.77 2.67 -10.22
N LEU A 19 1.03 2.68 -8.92
CA LEU A 19 0.27 3.43 -7.93
C LEU A 19 1.26 4.12 -6.99
N ASP A 20 1.09 5.42 -6.83
CA ASP A 20 1.90 6.25 -5.95
C ASP A 20 0.99 6.94 -4.94
N LEU A 21 1.21 6.62 -3.66
CA LEU A 21 0.41 7.06 -2.52
C LEU A 21 1.23 7.93 -1.55
N GLN A 22 2.47 8.31 -1.92
CA GLN A 22 3.41 9.02 -1.03
C GLN A 22 2.84 10.34 -0.50
N TYR A 23 2.04 11.05 -1.32
CA TYR A 23 1.47 12.36 -0.99
C TYR A 23 -0.03 12.32 -0.71
N THR A 24 -0.54 11.19 -0.23
CA THR A 24 -1.96 11.02 0.08
C THR A 24 -2.21 11.11 1.59
N PHE A 25 -3.39 11.61 1.97
CA PHE A 25 -3.88 11.62 3.36
C PHE A 25 -4.70 10.37 3.69
N LEU A 26 -4.45 9.26 3.00
CA LEU A 26 -5.14 7.99 3.20
C LEU A 26 -4.67 7.30 4.48
N THR A 27 -5.60 6.66 5.18
CA THR A 27 -5.32 5.82 6.34
C THR A 27 -4.78 4.44 5.94
N THR A 28 -4.30 3.65 6.91
CA THR A 28 -4.02 2.22 6.67
C THR A 28 -5.21 1.49 6.03
N GLU A 29 -6.43 1.76 6.49
CA GLU A 29 -7.64 1.09 6.00
C GLU A 29 -7.95 1.46 4.54
N ASP A 30 -7.81 2.74 4.20
CA ASP A 30 -7.93 3.22 2.82
C ASP A 30 -6.90 2.55 1.90
N HIS A 31 -5.64 2.43 2.35
CA HIS A 31 -4.62 1.69 1.61
C HIS A 31 -5.03 0.24 1.36
N CYS A 32 -5.53 -0.46 2.39
CA CYS A 32 -6.00 -1.84 2.26
C CYS A 32 -7.12 -1.97 1.23
N GLN A 33 -8.12 -1.09 1.29
CA GLN A 33 -9.26 -1.12 0.38
C GLN A 33 -8.86 -0.87 -1.08
N LEU A 34 -7.96 0.10 -1.33
CA LEU A 34 -7.51 0.39 -2.69
C LEU A 34 -6.61 -0.72 -3.25
N ILE A 35 -5.63 -1.18 -2.47
CA ILE A 35 -4.65 -2.17 -2.92
C ILE A 35 -5.32 -3.51 -3.21
N SER A 36 -6.32 -3.91 -2.41
CA SER A 36 -7.08 -5.15 -2.63
C SER A 36 -7.78 -5.21 -4.00
N LYS A 37 -7.93 -4.07 -4.68
CA LYS A 37 -8.55 -3.96 -6.01
C LYS A 37 -7.54 -3.84 -7.15
N CYS A 38 -6.23 -3.89 -6.86
CA CYS A 38 -5.16 -3.66 -7.82
C CYS A 38 -4.30 -4.93 -8.10
N PRO A 39 -4.88 -6.05 -8.58
CA PRO A 39 -4.15 -7.31 -8.79
C PRO A 39 -3.06 -7.26 -9.87
N ASN A 40 -3.08 -6.21 -10.71
CA ASN A 40 -2.21 -6.06 -11.88
C ASN A 40 -1.07 -5.06 -11.69
N LEU A 41 -0.85 -4.63 -10.44
CA LEU A 41 0.15 -3.62 -10.08
C LEU A 41 1.58 -4.17 -10.21
N PHE A 42 2.46 -3.38 -10.84
CA PHE A 42 3.90 -3.66 -10.96
C PHE A 42 4.73 -2.76 -10.04
N VAL A 43 4.28 -1.54 -9.77
CA VAL A 43 5.00 -0.56 -8.95
C VAL A 43 4.06 0.03 -7.91
N LEU A 44 4.46 -0.06 -6.64
CA LEU A 44 3.79 0.58 -5.51
C LEU A 44 4.78 1.49 -4.78
N GLU A 45 4.42 2.77 -4.65
CA GLU A 45 5.14 3.74 -3.84
C GLU A 45 4.19 4.24 -2.74
N VAL A 46 4.58 4.14 -1.46
CA VAL A 46 3.70 4.41 -0.33
C VAL A 46 4.50 4.88 0.89
N ARG A 47 3.83 5.48 1.88
CA ARG A 47 4.44 5.77 3.20
C ARG A 47 4.35 4.56 4.13
N ASN A 48 5.21 4.52 5.15
CA ASN A 48 5.24 3.51 6.20
C ASN A 48 3.92 3.39 6.99
N LEU A 49 3.06 4.41 6.92
CA LEU A 49 1.67 4.38 7.38
C LEU A 49 0.88 3.20 6.81
N ILE A 50 1.27 2.60 5.67
CA ILE A 50 0.61 1.37 5.17
C ILE A 50 0.59 0.22 6.20
N GLY A 51 1.58 0.19 7.09
CA GLY A 51 1.72 -0.80 8.16
C GLY A 51 1.85 -2.24 7.65
N ASP A 52 1.99 -3.18 8.60
CA ASP A 52 2.04 -4.61 8.28
C ASP A 52 0.75 -5.12 7.65
N ARG A 53 -0.41 -4.58 8.06
CA ARG A 53 -1.73 -4.92 7.51
C ARG A 53 -1.81 -4.63 6.01
N GLY A 54 -1.41 -3.44 5.59
CA GLY A 54 -1.44 -3.09 4.17
C GLY A 54 -0.42 -3.91 3.37
N LEU A 55 0.76 -4.19 3.92
CA LEU A 55 1.74 -5.08 3.29
C LEU A 55 1.25 -6.53 3.15
N GLN A 56 0.44 -7.03 4.08
CA GLN A 56 -0.21 -8.32 3.93
C GLN A 56 -1.18 -8.31 2.74
N VAL A 57 -2.00 -7.26 2.59
CA VAL A 57 -2.91 -7.12 1.44
C VAL A 57 -2.13 -7.01 0.12
N VAL A 58 -1.00 -6.31 0.11
CA VAL A 58 -0.08 -6.27 -1.05
C VAL A 58 0.38 -7.67 -1.40
N GLY A 59 0.91 -8.41 -0.42
CA GLY A 59 1.37 -9.79 -0.58
C GLY A 59 0.26 -10.70 -1.12
N ASP A 60 -0.97 -10.55 -0.63
CA ASP A 60 -2.12 -11.39 -1.02
C ASP A 60 -2.67 -11.04 -2.41
N THR A 61 -2.61 -9.77 -2.82
CA THR A 61 -3.30 -9.28 -4.03
C THR A 61 -2.37 -9.05 -5.22
N CYS A 62 -1.25 -8.36 -5.01
CA CYS A 62 -0.41 -7.81 -6.08
C CYS A 62 0.70 -8.77 -6.50
N LYS A 63 0.33 -9.95 -7.02
CA LYS A 63 1.30 -11.02 -7.37
C LYS A 63 2.32 -10.63 -8.45
N LYS A 64 2.03 -9.57 -9.22
CA LYS A 64 2.89 -9.04 -10.29
C LYS A 64 3.77 -7.88 -9.84
N LEU A 65 3.81 -7.58 -8.54
CA LEU A 65 4.58 -6.45 -8.02
C LEU A 65 6.07 -6.71 -8.24
N ARG A 66 6.72 -5.75 -8.90
CA ARG A 66 8.16 -5.77 -9.22
C ARG A 66 8.95 -4.73 -8.45
N ARG A 67 8.31 -3.65 -8.01
CA ARG A 67 8.95 -2.62 -7.20
C ARG A 67 8.03 -2.16 -6.08
N LEU A 68 8.56 -2.16 -4.86
CA LEU A 68 7.93 -1.61 -3.67
C LEU A 68 8.86 -0.56 -3.07
N ARG A 69 8.37 0.68 -2.96
CA ARG A 69 9.06 1.77 -2.24
C ARG A 69 8.21 2.17 -1.04
N ILE A 70 8.81 2.12 0.15
CA ILE A 70 8.18 2.55 1.39
C ILE A 70 9.00 3.71 1.95
N GLU A 71 8.42 4.90 1.98
CA GLU A 71 9.03 6.06 2.60
C GLU A 71 8.60 6.21 4.05
N ARG A 72 9.46 6.76 4.89
CA ARG A 72 9.03 7.20 6.21
C ARG A 72 8.14 8.43 6.05
N GLY A 73 6.93 8.37 6.60
CA GLY A 73 6.11 9.57 6.78
C GLY A 73 6.73 10.51 7.80
N ASP A 74 6.13 11.69 7.95
CA ASP A 74 6.58 12.68 8.94
C ASP A 74 6.46 12.07 10.34
N ASP A 75 7.55 12.12 11.09
CA ASP A 75 7.60 11.77 12.52
C ASP A 75 6.84 12.85 13.30
N ASP A 76 5.50 12.87 13.24
CA ASP A 76 4.70 13.69 14.15
C ASP A 76 4.60 12.93 15.48
N PRO A 77 5.33 13.34 16.54
CA PRO A 77 5.41 12.62 17.81
C PRO A 77 4.07 12.58 18.58
N GLY A 78 3.02 13.22 18.06
CA GLY A 78 1.67 13.22 18.64
C GLY A 78 0.72 12.14 18.11
N LEU A 79 1.08 11.39 17.07
CA LEU A 79 0.26 10.31 16.52
C LEU A 79 0.81 8.95 16.97
N GLU A 80 0.48 8.60 18.21
CA GLU A 80 0.65 7.25 18.73
C GLU A 80 -0.15 6.24 17.86
N GLU A 81 0.49 5.10 17.54
CA GLU A 81 -0.14 3.79 17.28
C GLU A 81 -0.61 3.33 15.88
N GLU A 82 -0.30 3.97 14.74
CA GLU A 82 -0.29 3.18 13.49
C GLU A 82 1.02 2.40 13.41
N GLN A 83 0.97 1.12 13.84
CA GLN A 83 2.08 0.16 13.76
C GLN A 83 2.65 0.19 12.34
N GLY A 84 3.80 0.86 12.21
CA GLY A 84 4.52 0.97 10.95
C GLY A 84 4.97 -0.40 10.43
N VAL A 85 5.72 -0.38 9.34
CA VAL A 85 6.20 -1.61 8.71
C VAL A 85 7.25 -2.29 9.59
N SER A 86 7.02 -3.57 9.88
CA SER A 86 7.95 -4.46 10.58
C SER A 86 8.41 -5.62 9.67
N GLN A 87 9.14 -6.58 10.25
CA GLN A 87 9.52 -7.80 9.53
C GLN A 87 8.32 -8.65 9.10
N LEU A 88 7.18 -8.55 9.81
CA LEU A 88 5.98 -9.32 9.47
C LEU A 88 5.42 -8.89 8.11
N GLY A 89 5.23 -7.58 7.89
CA GLY A 89 4.75 -7.06 6.60
C GLY A 89 5.76 -7.30 5.48
N LEU A 90 7.05 -7.12 5.74
CA LEU A 90 8.10 -7.41 4.75
C LEU A 90 8.11 -8.90 4.35
N THR A 91 7.91 -9.80 5.31
CA THR A 91 7.81 -11.25 5.03
C THR A 91 6.56 -11.58 4.20
N ALA A 92 5.42 -10.96 4.51
CA ALA A 92 4.19 -11.16 3.75
C ALA A 92 4.36 -10.77 2.27
N VAL A 93 5.03 -9.64 2.01
CA VAL A 93 5.36 -9.22 0.63
C VAL A 93 6.34 -10.20 0.00
N ALA A 94 7.42 -10.60 0.69
CA ALA A 94 8.41 -11.51 0.13
C ALA A 94 7.81 -12.89 -0.26
N VAL A 95 6.85 -13.39 0.52
CA VAL A 95 6.15 -14.65 0.22
C VAL A 95 5.13 -14.46 -0.92
N GLY A 96 4.43 -13.32 -0.94
CA GLY A 96 3.32 -13.04 -1.84
C GLY A 96 3.71 -12.54 -3.23
N CYS A 97 4.78 -11.75 -3.33
CA CYS A 97 5.24 -11.05 -4.53
C CYS A 97 6.59 -11.63 -5.00
N ARG A 98 6.54 -12.76 -5.72
CA ARG A 98 7.76 -13.51 -6.12
C ARG A 98 8.59 -12.85 -7.21
N ASP A 99 8.00 -11.89 -7.92
CA ASP A 99 8.65 -11.14 -9.00
C ASP A 99 9.24 -9.80 -8.52
N LEU A 100 9.30 -9.58 -7.20
CA LEU A 100 9.82 -8.35 -6.60
C LEU A 100 11.34 -8.27 -6.79
N GLU A 101 11.83 -7.15 -7.36
CA GLU A 101 13.24 -6.87 -7.68
C GLU A 101 13.85 -5.80 -6.77
#